data_AF-A0A176TA57-F1
#
_entry.id   AF-A0A176TA57-F1
#
_cell.length_a   1.000
_cell.length_b   1.000
_cell.length_c   1.000
_cell.angle_alpha   90.00
_cell.angle_beta   90.00
_cell.angle_gamma   90.00
#
_symmetry.space_group_name_H-M   'P 1'
#
loop_
_entity.id
_entity.type
_entity.pdbx_description
1 polymer ?
#
loop_
_entity_poly.entity_id
_entity_poly.type
_entity_poly.pdbx_seq_one_letter_code
_entity_poly.pdbx_strand_id
1 'polypeptide(L)'
;MSIFKNLFNTQKEHSKIFPKESNEGNVKIENNQIICTDSNGINSCTVHLKDLQYVYITIRSNKLAYLFLFDHHQNFIPVTYSGFSKMYLELSAKFNFKDVIFFKNIAKTTILKKEIWRKHYIPTFEILNSNNIDYNLGFEIQSNPKQFISWDTTYEELEKNKNTLFEKSPYEQKLLKFNAPVRIGNILLKDFSAYFDNDRNDVPVLHYYTHCFNNIANDKSYIQLKKVLNTDLTTGKMNNGYERADQKNINFNLKGMQLSICYTYDSDWLFNCGYTSLSIENKREYPALLHNKSYEELMVISDFLLFKGNIKMSGDYRKNKHIKNRPEKINIQFKDNTIIWVDDKNKKIGFSNNNIAELFDIDEINSFCIQNILPAKGSGGATLEIITDTKKYNHPIFYEACNYFDKYALKIEEITGKKVVFGKEYHDC
;
A
#
# COMPACT_ATOMS: atom_id res chain seq x y z
N MET A 1 -1.99 -70.65 11.66
CA MET A 1 -1.21 -69.49 11.16
C MET A 1 -2.13 -68.46 10.51
N SER A 2 -2.76 -67.59 11.28
CA SER A 2 -3.44 -66.39 10.73
C SER A 2 -3.58 -65.33 11.83
N ILE A 3 -2.45 -64.76 12.23
CA ILE A 3 -2.38 -63.61 13.16
C ILE A 3 -2.04 -62.31 12.42
N PHE A 4 -1.87 -62.34 11.08
CA PHE A 4 -1.43 -61.19 10.29
C PHE A 4 -2.50 -60.52 9.41
N LYS A 5 -3.80 -60.70 9.69
CA LYS A 5 -4.87 -60.03 8.91
C LYS A 5 -5.54 -58.81 9.57
N ASN A 6 -5.12 -58.40 10.76
CA ASN A 6 -5.73 -57.28 11.50
C ASN A 6 -4.87 -56.01 11.59
N LEU A 7 -3.80 -55.87 10.81
CA LEU A 7 -2.87 -54.73 10.91
C LEU A 7 -3.03 -53.64 9.84
N PHE A 8 -3.94 -53.79 8.88
CA PHE A 8 -4.16 -52.77 7.84
C PHE A 8 -5.63 -52.66 7.46
N ASN A 9 -6.46 -52.09 8.34
CA ASN A 9 -7.68 -51.40 7.91
C ASN A 9 -8.29 -50.52 9.01
N THR A 10 -7.62 -49.43 9.37
CA THR A 10 -8.29 -48.27 9.97
C THR A 10 -7.58 -47.00 9.52
N GLN A 11 -7.82 -46.55 8.29
CA GLN A 11 -7.97 -45.10 8.11
C GLN A 11 -9.17 -44.73 8.98
N LYS A 12 -8.93 -44.22 10.19
CA LYS A 12 -9.97 -43.59 10.99
C LYS A 12 -10.68 -42.62 10.07
N GLU A 13 -11.94 -42.88 9.75
CA GLU A 13 -12.84 -41.87 9.24
C GLU A 13 -12.66 -40.64 10.14
N HIS A 14 -12.15 -39.55 9.56
CA HIS A 14 -12.08 -38.29 10.29
C HIS A 14 -13.53 -37.91 10.58
N SER A 15 -14.01 -38.23 11.79
CA SER A 15 -15.38 -37.96 12.19
C SER A 15 -15.63 -36.46 12.03
N LYS A 16 -16.67 -36.09 11.28
CA LYS A 16 -17.08 -34.70 11.03
C LYS A 16 -17.71 -34.10 12.29
N ILE A 17 -16.91 -33.97 13.35
CA ILE A 17 -17.36 -33.48 14.66
C ILE A 17 -16.94 -32.03 14.81
N PHE A 18 -17.92 -31.14 14.94
CA PHE A 18 -17.68 -29.76 15.33
C PHE A 18 -17.46 -29.66 16.85
N PRO A 19 -16.64 -28.70 17.31
CA PRO A 19 -16.59 -28.31 18.71
C PRO A 19 -17.97 -27.90 19.22
N LYS A 20 -18.14 -27.99 20.54
CA LYS A 20 -19.36 -27.50 21.19
C LYS A 20 -19.46 -25.99 21.01
N GLU A 21 -20.58 -25.53 20.47
CA GLU A 21 -20.86 -24.10 20.31
C GLU A 21 -21.16 -23.45 21.69
N SER A 22 -20.80 -22.18 21.82
CA SER A 22 -20.92 -21.33 23.00
C SER A 22 -21.71 -20.05 22.67
N ASN A 23 -22.16 -19.37 23.72
CA ASN A 23 -22.90 -18.10 23.60
C ASN A 23 -21.97 -16.86 23.60
N GLU A 24 -20.65 -17.05 23.46
CA GLU A 24 -19.68 -15.93 23.45
C GLU A 24 -19.78 -15.08 22.17
N GLY A 25 -20.27 -15.70 21.09
CA GLY A 25 -20.55 -15.03 19.83
C GLY A 25 -21.57 -15.82 19.00
N ASN A 26 -22.07 -15.17 17.95
CA ASN A 26 -23.05 -15.72 17.04
C ASN A 26 -22.60 -15.45 15.60
N VAL A 27 -22.87 -16.41 14.71
CA VAL A 27 -22.58 -16.26 13.29
C VAL A 27 -23.74 -16.75 12.44
N LYS A 28 -24.08 -15.98 11.41
CA LYS A 28 -25.13 -16.31 10.44
C LYS A 28 -24.75 -15.87 9.03
N ILE A 29 -25.41 -16.48 8.04
CA ILE A 29 -25.36 -16.03 6.65
C ILE A 29 -26.66 -15.29 6.37
N GLU A 30 -26.56 -14.07 5.85
CA GLU A 30 -27.69 -13.24 5.46
C GLU A 30 -27.32 -12.43 4.22
N ASN A 31 -28.18 -12.39 3.20
CA ASN A 31 -27.97 -11.59 1.99
C ASN A 31 -26.58 -11.76 1.33
N ASN A 32 -26.08 -13.02 1.27
CA ASN A 32 -24.76 -13.35 0.73
C ASN A 32 -23.59 -12.70 1.50
N GLN A 33 -23.78 -12.42 2.78
CA GLN A 33 -22.77 -11.99 3.73
C GLN A 33 -22.74 -12.93 4.92
N ILE A 34 -21.56 -13.14 5.51
CA ILE A 34 -21.45 -13.71 6.84
C ILE A 34 -21.45 -12.55 7.82
N ILE A 35 -22.30 -12.62 8.84
CA ILE A 35 -22.34 -11.67 9.93
C ILE A 35 -21.91 -12.41 11.19
N CYS A 36 -20.75 -12.03 11.72
CA CYS A 36 -20.20 -12.56 12.96
C CYS A 36 -20.25 -11.46 14.03
N THR A 37 -20.92 -11.75 15.15
CA THR A 37 -21.02 -10.85 16.30
C THR A 37 -20.38 -11.52 17.51
N ASP A 38 -19.38 -10.86 18.08
CA ASP A 38 -18.70 -11.26 19.31
C ASP A 38 -19.15 -10.37 20.48
N SER A 39 -19.31 -10.95 21.67
CA SER A 39 -19.78 -10.21 22.85
C SER A 39 -18.84 -9.06 23.28
N ASN A 40 -17.54 -9.17 22.99
CA ASN A 40 -16.54 -8.15 23.30
C ASN A 40 -16.13 -7.33 22.06
N GLY A 41 -16.74 -7.59 20.90
CA GLY A 41 -16.42 -6.93 19.64
C GLY A 41 -15.12 -7.39 18.96
N ILE A 42 -14.28 -8.20 19.60
CA ILE A 42 -12.90 -8.48 19.14
C ILE A 42 -12.89 -9.23 17.81
N ASN A 43 -13.78 -10.21 17.65
CA ASN A 43 -13.89 -11.03 16.43
C ASN A 43 -15.15 -10.70 15.61
N SER A 44 -15.80 -9.57 15.89
CA SER A 44 -16.96 -9.15 15.09
C SER A 44 -16.49 -8.80 13.68
N CYS A 45 -17.15 -9.37 12.67
CA CYS A 45 -16.80 -9.13 11.28
C CYS A 45 -17.99 -9.34 10.34
N THR A 46 -17.92 -8.71 9.18
CA THR A 46 -18.82 -8.96 8.05
C THR A 46 -17.98 -9.43 6.89
N VAL A 47 -18.34 -10.58 6.31
CA VAL A 47 -17.62 -11.14 5.15
C VAL A 47 -18.53 -11.15 3.94
N HIS A 48 -18.09 -10.53 2.84
CA HIS A 48 -18.84 -10.49 1.59
C HIS A 48 -18.52 -11.72 0.73
N LEU A 49 -19.46 -12.66 0.60
CA LEU A 49 -19.18 -13.95 -0.04
C LEU A 49 -18.87 -13.86 -1.54
N LYS A 50 -19.26 -12.77 -2.22
CA LYS A 50 -18.89 -12.52 -3.63
C LYS A 50 -17.41 -12.17 -3.78
N ASP A 51 -16.84 -11.56 -2.74
CA ASP A 51 -15.49 -11.02 -2.72
C ASP A 51 -14.51 -11.95 -2.01
N LEU A 52 -14.97 -13.12 -1.56
CA LEU A 52 -14.15 -14.13 -0.91
C LEU A 52 -13.04 -14.63 -1.86
N GLN A 53 -11.79 -14.57 -1.41
CA GLN A 53 -10.60 -14.92 -2.19
C GLN A 53 -10.00 -16.26 -1.73
N TYR A 54 -9.91 -16.50 -0.42
CA TYR A 54 -9.41 -17.75 0.15
C TYR A 54 -9.87 -17.96 1.59
N VAL A 55 -9.88 -19.23 2.01
CA VAL A 55 -10.35 -19.68 3.32
C VAL A 55 -9.38 -20.69 3.92
N TYR A 56 -9.08 -20.51 5.21
CA TYR A 56 -8.17 -21.35 5.96
C TYR A 56 -8.82 -21.82 7.26
N ILE A 57 -8.44 -23.01 7.73
CA ILE A 57 -8.50 -23.31 9.16
C ILE A 57 -7.20 -22.85 9.80
N THR A 58 -7.31 -22.11 10.89
CA THR A 58 -6.15 -21.60 11.64
C THR A 58 -6.27 -21.94 13.12
N ILE A 59 -5.14 -22.16 13.76
CA ILE A 59 -5.00 -22.21 15.22
C ILE A 59 -4.00 -21.13 15.59
N ARG A 60 -4.42 -20.21 16.45
CA ARG A 60 -3.60 -19.05 16.83
C ARG A 60 -2.88 -19.29 18.16
N SER A 61 -2.11 -18.30 18.61
CA SER A 61 -1.33 -18.37 19.86
C SER A 61 -2.17 -18.63 21.11
N ASN A 62 -3.46 -18.26 21.09
CA ASN A 62 -4.42 -18.58 22.14
C ASN A 62 -4.93 -20.03 22.10
N LYS A 63 -4.38 -20.88 21.23
CA LYS A 63 -4.72 -22.31 21.07
C LYS A 63 -6.18 -22.57 20.65
N LEU A 64 -6.89 -21.54 20.19
CA LEU A 64 -8.24 -21.65 19.66
C LEU A 64 -8.22 -21.80 18.14
N ALA A 65 -9.17 -22.57 17.62
CA ALA A 65 -9.37 -22.77 16.20
C ALA A 65 -10.31 -21.70 15.62
N TYR A 66 -9.97 -21.22 14.42
CA TYR A 66 -10.73 -20.21 13.69
C TYR A 66 -10.89 -20.61 12.24
N LEU A 67 -12.07 -20.34 11.69
CA LEU A 67 -12.23 -20.19 10.25
C LEU A 67 -11.73 -18.80 9.87
N PHE A 68 -10.63 -18.75 9.12
CA PHE A 68 -10.11 -17.53 8.54
C PHE A 68 -10.68 -17.34 7.14
N LEU A 69 -11.25 -16.16 6.88
CA LEU A 69 -11.80 -15.79 5.58
C LEU A 69 -11.18 -14.48 5.11
N PHE A 70 -10.71 -14.45 3.88
CA PHE A 70 -10.19 -13.23 3.26
C PHE A 70 -11.07 -12.78 2.10
N ASP A 71 -11.69 -11.62 2.25
CA ASP A 71 -12.55 -10.95 1.25
C ASP A 71 -12.05 -9.53 0.95
N HIS A 72 -10.71 -9.37 0.93
CA HIS A 72 -9.97 -8.10 1.03
C HIS A 72 -9.77 -7.61 2.48
N HIS A 73 -10.49 -8.17 3.45
CA HIS A 73 -10.23 -7.97 4.88
C HIS A 73 -9.88 -9.29 5.55
N GLN A 74 -9.11 -9.24 6.64
CA GLN A 74 -8.79 -10.43 7.42
C GLN A 74 -9.90 -10.68 8.44
N ASN A 75 -10.64 -11.78 8.26
CA ASN A 75 -11.76 -12.13 9.14
C ASN A 75 -11.46 -13.45 9.85
N PHE A 76 -11.63 -13.47 11.18
CA PHE A 76 -11.41 -14.65 12.01
C PHE A 76 -12.71 -14.99 12.75
N ILE A 77 -13.29 -16.15 12.46
CA ILE A 77 -14.51 -16.64 13.11
C ILE A 77 -14.15 -17.84 13.98
N PRO A 78 -14.26 -17.74 15.32
CA PRO A 78 -14.08 -18.89 16.21
C PRO A 78 -15.02 -20.04 15.86
N VAL A 79 -14.49 -21.25 15.85
CA VAL A 79 -15.26 -22.46 15.52
C VAL A 79 -16.28 -22.85 16.59
N THR A 80 -16.23 -22.17 17.75
CA THR A 80 -17.12 -22.38 18.89
C THR A 80 -18.28 -21.40 18.93
N TYR A 81 -18.42 -20.46 18.00
CA TYR A 81 -19.56 -19.53 18.03
C TYR A 81 -20.87 -20.23 17.67
N SER A 82 -21.97 -19.75 18.29
CA SER A 82 -23.32 -20.22 17.99
C SER A 82 -23.63 -20.02 16.51
N GLY A 83 -24.14 -21.06 15.85
CA GLY A 83 -24.46 -21.06 14.42
C GLY A 83 -23.28 -21.40 13.50
N PHE A 84 -22.07 -21.60 14.03
CA PHE A 84 -20.87 -21.88 13.24
C PHE A 84 -21.00 -23.14 12.39
N SER A 85 -21.45 -24.25 12.98
CA SER A 85 -21.60 -25.53 12.28
C SER A 85 -22.52 -25.43 11.07
N LYS A 86 -23.68 -24.75 11.23
CA LYS A 86 -24.63 -24.49 10.15
C LYS A 86 -24.01 -23.62 9.06
N MET A 87 -23.39 -22.50 9.43
CA MET A 87 -22.70 -21.62 8.49
C MET A 87 -21.61 -22.39 7.71
N TYR A 88 -20.76 -23.14 8.40
CA TYR A 88 -19.67 -23.89 7.78
C TYR A 88 -20.18 -24.88 6.75
N LEU A 89 -21.23 -25.65 7.07
CA LEU A 89 -21.81 -26.63 6.15
C LEU A 89 -22.39 -25.95 4.89
N GLU A 90 -23.04 -24.80 5.05
CA GLU A 90 -23.55 -24.00 3.92
C GLU A 90 -22.40 -23.50 3.02
N LEU A 91 -21.34 -22.96 3.61
CA LEU A 91 -20.16 -22.50 2.87
C LEU A 91 -19.42 -23.66 2.19
N SER A 92 -19.25 -24.78 2.89
CA SER A 92 -18.61 -25.97 2.34
C SER A 92 -19.37 -26.50 1.13
N ALA A 93 -20.71 -26.57 1.21
CA ALA A 93 -21.54 -26.97 0.07
C ALA A 93 -21.45 -25.98 -1.10
N LYS A 94 -21.44 -24.66 -0.81
CA LYS A 94 -21.40 -23.61 -1.83
C LYS A 94 -20.05 -23.51 -2.55
N PHE A 95 -18.96 -23.61 -1.81
CA PHE A 95 -17.60 -23.37 -2.30
C PHE A 95 -16.79 -24.65 -2.49
N ASN A 96 -17.32 -25.80 -2.11
CA ASN A 96 -16.62 -27.09 -2.12
C ASN A 96 -15.34 -27.05 -1.27
N PHE A 97 -15.49 -26.74 0.04
CA PHE A 97 -14.35 -26.71 0.95
C PHE A 97 -13.72 -28.10 1.08
N LYS A 98 -12.39 -28.12 1.30
CA LYS A 98 -11.63 -29.34 1.60
C LYS A 98 -11.94 -29.80 3.04
N ASP A 99 -13.14 -30.32 3.26
CA ASP A 99 -13.66 -30.79 4.56
C ASP A 99 -12.66 -31.70 5.29
N VAL A 100 -12.01 -32.60 4.57
CA VAL A 100 -11.02 -33.54 5.13
C VAL A 100 -9.87 -32.79 5.82
N ILE A 101 -9.41 -31.67 5.24
CA ILE A 101 -8.38 -30.83 5.84
C ILE A 101 -8.95 -30.10 7.05
N PHE A 102 -10.15 -29.56 6.96
CA PHE A 102 -10.78 -28.84 8.06
C PHE A 102 -10.97 -29.73 9.30
N PHE A 103 -11.70 -30.83 9.18
CA PHE A 103 -12.01 -31.72 10.31
C PHE A 103 -10.78 -32.44 10.87
N LYS A 104 -9.73 -32.65 10.07
CA LYS A 104 -8.43 -33.15 10.56
C LYS A 104 -7.73 -32.17 11.51
N ASN A 105 -8.03 -30.87 11.43
CA ASN A 105 -7.30 -29.83 12.15
C ASN A 105 -8.14 -29.06 13.18
N ILE A 106 -9.47 -29.07 13.10
CA ILE A 106 -10.36 -28.28 13.97
C ILE A 106 -10.18 -28.53 15.47
N ALA A 107 -9.83 -29.75 15.87
CA ALA A 107 -9.66 -30.14 17.27
C ALA A 107 -8.20 -30.04 17.78
N LYS A 108 -7.27 -29.56 16.96
CA LYS A 108 -5.88 -29.38 17.39
C LYS A 108 -5.74 -28.13 18.26
N THR A 109 -4.61 -28.03 18.97
CA THR A 109 -4.27 -26.89 19.85
C THR A 109 -2.91 -26.26 19.50
N THR A 110 -2.18 -26.88 18.58
CA THR A 110 -0.89 -26.39 18.07
C THR A 110 -1.12 -25.33 17.00
N ILE A 111 -0.36 -24.23 17.05
CA ILE A 111 -0.41 -23.17 16.03
C ILE A 111 -0.26 -23.80 14.64
N LEU A 112 -1.22 -23.51 13.77
CA LEU A 112 -1.20 -23.97 12.39
C LEU A 112 -2.07 -23.10 11.51
N LYS A 113 -1.88 -23.26 10.21
CA LYS A 113 -2.78 -22.77 9.19
C LYS A 113 -2.81 -23.75 8.03
N LYS A 114 -4.01 -24.03 7.53
CA LYS A 114 -4.22 -24.91 6.37
C LYS A 114 -5.31 -24.36 5.49
N GLU A 115 -4.98 -24.14 4.22
CA GLU A 115 -5.94 -23.75 3.21
C GLU A 115 -7.00 -24.85 3.06
N ILE A 116 -8.27 -24.46 3.12
CA ILE A 116 -9.39 -25.36 2.84
C ILE A 116 -10.11 -24.98 1.55
N TRP A 117 -9.94 -23.75 1.07
CA TRP A 117 -10.50 -23.30 -0.20
C TRP A 117 -9.79 -22.06 -0.73
N ARG A 118 -9.81 -21.89 -2.05
CA ARG A 118 -9.32 -20.71 -2.77
C ARG A 118 -10.16 -20.47 -4.01
N LYS A 119 -10.39 -19.20 -4.32
CA LYS A 119 -11.02 -18.77 -5.57
C LYS A 119 -10.13 -19.09 -6.76
N HIS A 120 -10.69 -19.69 -7.79
CA HIS A 120 -10.02 -19.85 -9.08
C HIS A 120 -10.31 -18.65 -9.96
N TYR A 121 -9.30 -18.20 -10.70
CA TYR A 121 -9.38 -17.03 -11.57
C TYR A 121 -9.15 -17.45 -13.01
N ILE A 122 -9.80 -16.73 -13.92
CA ILE A 122 -9.36 -16.69 -15.31
C ILE A 122 -7.95 -16.06 -15.30
N PRO A 123 -6.97 -16.62 -16.03
CA PRO A 123 -5.63 -16.05 -16.08
C PRO A 123 -5.67 -14.56 -16.44
N THR A 124 -5.04 -13.74 -15.62
CA THR A 124 -5.03 -12.27 -15.76
C THR A 124 -3.83 -11.74 -16.53
N PHE A 125 -2.96 -12.65 -16.98
CA PHE A 125 -1.82 -12.32 -17.82
C PHE A 125 -1.58 -13.37 -18.90
N GLU A 126 -0.84 -12.99 -19.93
CA GLU A 126 -0.37 -13.87 -21.01
C GLU A 126 1.08 -13.49 -21.37
N ILE A 127 1.89 -14.50 -21.69
CA ILE A 127 3.24 -14.30 -22.22
C ILE A 127 3.16 -14.33 -23.73
N LEU A 128 3.55 -13.23 -24.36
CA LEU A 128 3.49 -13.06 -25.81
C LEU A 128 4.74 -13.66 -26.45
N ASN A 129 4.55 -14.28 -27.63
CA ASN A 129 5.66 -14.73 -28.47
C ASN A 129 6.10 -13.61 -29.42
N SER A 130 6.66 -12.55 -28.84
CA SER A 130 7.11 -11.34 -29.53
C SER A 130 8.48 -10.92 -29.01
N ASN A 131 9.13 -9.97 -29.68
CA ASN A 131 10.42 -9.39 -29.27
C ASN A 131 10.28 -7.91 -28.92
N ASN A 132 9.29 -7.58 -28.08
CA ASN A 132 9.07 -6.19 -27.67
C ASN A 132 10.09 -5.81 -26.58
N ILE A 133 10.82 -4.72 -26.80
CA ILE A 133 11.91 -4.24 -25.92
C ILE A 133 11.58 -2.90 -25.25
N ASP A 134 10.32 -2.51 -25.21
CA ASP A 134 9.82 -1.19 -24.81
C ASP A 134 9.50 -1.06 -23.31
N TYR A 135 9.93 -2.02 -22.49
CA TYR A 135 9.73 -2.04 -21.02
C TYR A 135 10.08 -0.72 -20.34
N ASN A 136 11.16 -0.05 -20.77
CA ASN A 136 11.61 1.22 -20.18
C ASN A 136 10.95 2.46 -20.81
N LEU A 137 10.13 2.32 -21.85
CA LEU A 137 9.53 3.44 -22.57
C LEU A 137 8.10 3.70 -22.10
N GLY A 138 7.31 2.63 -21.92
CA GLY A 138 5.90 2.76 -21.60
C GLY A 138 5.17 1.44 -21.66
N PHE A 139 3.87 1.53 -21.93
CA PHE A 139 2.98 0.40 -22.13
C PHE A 139 2.00 0.68 -23.28
N GLU A 140 1.45 -0.37 -23.87
CA GLU A 140 0.48 -0.24 -24.96
C GLU A 140 -0.89 -0.77 -24.53
N ILE A 141 -1.87 0.12 -24.49
CA ILE A 141 -3.27 -0.25 -24.30
C ILE A 141 -3.74 -0.91 -25.61
N GLN A 142 -4.19 -2.16 -25.51
CA GLN A 142 -4.69 -2.95 -26.65
C GLN A 142 -6.13 -2.58 -27.04
N SER A 143 -6.45 -1.30 -27.02
CA SER A 143 -7.72 -0.75 -27.52
C SER A 143 -7.75 -0.74 -29.06
N ASN A 144 -8.87 -0.30 -29.65
CA ASN A 144 -8.99 -0.11 -31.09
C ASN A 144 -9.25 1.38 -31.42
N PRO A 145 -8.30 2.12 -32.00
CA PRO A 145 -6.92 1.71 -32.32
C PRO A 145 -6.05 1.55 -31.06
N LYS A 146 -4.98 0.75 -31.16
CA LYS A 146 -4.01 0.57 -30.08
C LYS A 146 -3.37 1.91 -29.72
N GLN A 147 -3.03 2.08 -28.45
CA GLN A 147 -2.43 3.31 -27.96
C GLN A 147 -1.22 3.03 -27.08
N PHE A 148 -0.06 3.54 -27.47
CA PHE A 148 1.14 3.54 -26.63
C PHE A 148 1.09 4.72 -25.65
N ILE A 149 1.37 4.46 -24.38
CA ILE A 149 1.42 5.43 -23.28
C ILE A 149 2.84 5.44 -22.73
N SER A 150 3.45 6.62 -22.65
CA SER A 150 4.78 6.79 -22.05
C SER A 150 4.71 6.64 -20.54
N TRP A 151 5.79 6.16 -19.91
CA TRP A 151 5.93 6.23 -18.45
C TRP A 151 5.98 7.66 -17.92
N ASP A 152 6.25 8.65 -18.78
CA ASP A 152 6.26 10.07 -18.44
C ASP A 152 4.88 10.73 -18.63
N THR A 153 3.83 9.98 -18.99
CA THR A 153 2.46 10.51 -19.05
C THR A 153 1.95 10.81 -17.64
N THR A 154 1.46 12.03 -17.46
CA THR A 154 1.01 12.58 -16.18
C THR A 154 -0.34 12.01 -15.73
N TYR A 155 -0.64 12.16 -14.43
CA TYR A 155 -1.98 11.88 -13.90
C TYR A 155 -3.04 12.68 -14.68
N GLU A 156 -2.84 13.98 -14.92
CA GLU A 156 -3.78 14.83 -15.65
C GLU A 156 -4.04 14.34 -17.08
N GLU A 157 -2.99 13.94 -17.80
CA GLU A 157 -3.13 13.40 -19.16
C GLU A 157 -3.87 12.06 -19.17
N LEU A 158 -3.61 11.18 -18.19
CA LEU A 158 -4.28 9.89 -18.08
C LEU A 158 -5.74 10.00 -17.63
N GLU A 159 -6.08 10.99 -16.80
CA GLU A 159 -7.47 11.27 -16.42
C GLU A 159 -8.33 11.66 -17.61
N LYS A 160 -7.74 12.36 -18.60
CA LYS A 160 -8.42 12.78 -19.84
C LYS A 160 -8.38 11.72 -20.94
N ASN A 161 -7.71 10.59 -20.72
CA ASN A 161 -7.54 9.57 -21.74
C ASN A 161 -8.83 8.73 -21.90
N LYS A 162 -9.36 8.63 -23.13
CA LYS A 162 -10.59 7.86 -23.42
C LYS A 162 -10.50 6.35 -23.10
N ASN A 163 -9.29 5.82 -22.95
CA ASN A 163 -9.03 4.41 -22.67
C ASN A 163 -8.81 4.11 -21.18
N THR A 164 -8.97 5.11 -20.31
CA THR A 164 -8.91 4.94 -18.87
C THR A 164 -10.31 4.99 -18.25
N LEU A 165 -10.44 4.41 -17.07
CA LEU A 165 -11.63 4.47 -16.23
C LEU A 165 -11.21 4.47 -14.76
N PHE A 166 -12.10 4.94 -13.89
CA PHE A 166 -11.84 5.03 -12.45
C PHE A 166 -12.75 4.13 -11.66
N GLU A 167 -12.16 3.43 -10.70
CA GLU A 167 -12.87 2.56 -9.76
C GLU A 167 -12.39 2.84 -8.34
N LYS A 168 -13.19 2.40 -7.36
CA LYS A 168 -12.75 2.38 -5.96
C LYS A 168 -12.25 0.99 -5.61
N SER A 169 -11.11 0.94 -4.92
CA SER A 169 -10.64 -0.31 -4.31
C SER A 169 -11.58 -0.74 -3.16
N PRO A 170 -11.51 -2.00 -2.70
CA PRO A 170 -12.17 -2.43 -1.47
C PRO A 170 -11.77 -1.64 -0.21
N TYR A 171 -10.74 -0.79 -0.30
CA TYR A 171 -10.25 0.10 0.75
C TYR A 171 -10.57 1.58 0.48
N GLU A 172 -11.54 1.87 -0.39
CA GLU A 172 -11.99 3.22 -0.76
C GLU A 172 -10.94 4.09 -1.48
N GLN A 173 -9.88 3.48 -2.02
CA GLN A 173 -8.84 4.20 -2.77
C GLN A 173 -9.27 4.40 -4.22
N LYS A 174 -9.05 5.59 -4.79
CA LYS A 174 -9.27 5.87 -6.22
C LYS A 174 -8.21 5.13 -7.04
N LEU A 175 -8.64 4.23 -7.90
CA LEU A 175 -7.80 3.47 -8.81
C LEU A 175 -8.04 3.92 -10.25
N LEU A 176 -6.96 4.08 -11.01
CA LEU A 176 -7.00 4.15 -12.46
C LEU A 176 -6.95 2.72 -13.03
N LYS A 177 -7.84 2.45 -13.97
CA LYS A 177 -7.95 1.20 -14.74
C LYS A 177 -7.94 1.51 -16.23
N PHE A 178 -7.78 0.48 -17.06
CA PHE A 178 -7.81 0.59 -18.51
C PHE A 178 -8.97 -0.22 -19.09
N ASN A 179 -9.63 0.31 -20.13
CA ASN A 179 -10.78 -0.32 -20.77
C ASN A 179 -10.42 -1.52 -21.69
N ALA A 180 -9.13 -1.80 -21.87
CA ALA A 180 -8.59 -2.89 -22.65
C ALA A 180 -7.32 -3.44 -21.99
N PRO A 181 -6.92 -4.69 -22.30
CA PRO A 181 -5.66 -5.25 -21.82
C PRO A 181 -4.46 -4.37 -22.15
N VAL A 182 -3.46 -4.37 -21.26
CA VAL A 182 -2.25 -3.57 -21.38
C VAL A 182 -1.05 -4.46 -21.66
N ARG A 183 -0.30 -4.17 -22.72
CA ARG A 183 0.95 -4.85 -23.04
C ARG A 183 2.13 -4.07 -22.48
N ILE A 184 3.03 -4.77 -21.80
CA ILE A 184 4.31 -4.25 -21.33
C ILE A 184 5.40 -5.21 -21.80
N GLY A 185 6.20 -4.79 -22.78
CA GLY A 185 7.12 -5.69 -23.47
C GLY A 185 6.39 -6.93 -23.99
N ASN A 186 6.78 -8.10 -23.52
CA ASN A 186 6.22 -9.40 -23.91
C ASN A 186 5.18 -9.95 -22.92
N ILE A 187 4.62 -9.09 -22.05
CA ILE A 187 3.59 -9.46 -21.08
C ILE A 187 2.30 -8.71 -21.44
N LEU A 188 1.20 -9.44 -21.62
CA LEU A 188 -0.13 -8.87 -21.74
C LEU A 188 -0.87 -9.00 -20.41
N LEU A 189 -1.38 -7.90 -19.87
CA LEU A 189 -2.04 -7.79 -18.58
C LEU A 189 -3.51 -7.42 -18.76
N LYS A 190 -4.42 -8.17 -18.14
CA LYS A 190 -5.87 -7.94 -18.28
C LYS A 190 -6.44 -6.99 -17.22
N ASP A 191 -5.71 -6.79 -16.12
CA ASP A 191 -6.16 -5.99 -14.98
C ASP A 191 -5.03 -5.06 -14.46
N PHE A 192 -4.45 -4.28 -15.37
CA PHE A 192 -3.40 -3.32 -15.02
C PHE A 192 -4.01 -2.07 -14.39
N SER A 193 -3.43 -1.60 -13.30
CA SER A 193 -4.00 -0.53 -12.47
C SER A 193 -2.93 0.44 -12.00
N ALA A 194 -3.33 1.62 -11.57
CA ALA A 194 -2.50 2.53 -10.80
C ALA A 194 -3.28 3.12 -9.62
N TYR A 195 -2.56 3.42 -8.53
CA TYR A 195 -3.12 4.26 -7.48
C TYR A 195 -3.24 5.69 -8.00
N PHE A 196 -4.40 6.32 -7.79
CA PHE A 196 -4.73 7.63 -8.33
C PHE A 196 -5.17 8.59 -7.22
N ASP A 197 -4.33 8.69 -6.19
CA ASP A 197 -4.54 9.45 -4.96
C ASP A 197 -3.41 10.47 -4.70
N ASN A 198 -2.66 10.86 -5.74
CA ASN A 198 -1.61 11.86 -5.62
C ASN A 198 -2.22 13.28 -5.64
N ASP A 199 -1.78 14.13 -4.71
CA ASP A 199 -2.15 15.56 -4.66
C ASP A 199 -1.63 16.32 -5.89
N ARG A 200 -0.60 15.79 -6.58
CA ARG A 200 -0.09 16.30 -7.85
C ARG A 200 -0.68 15.57 -9.03
N ASN A 201 -1.26 16.32 -9.97
CA ASN A 201 -1.72 15.80 -11.24
C ASN A 201 -0.75 16.07 -12.42
N ASP A 202 0.18 17.00 -12.26
CA ASP A 202 1.18 17.44 -13.25
C ASP A 202 2.46 16.59 -13.31
N VAL A 203 2.48 15.51 -12.53
CA VAL A 203 3.61 14.57 -12.44
C VAL A 203 3.23 13.25 -13.14
N PRO A 204 4.20 12.49 -13.66
CA PRO A 204 3.96 11.13 -14.14
C PRO A 204 3.38 10.23 -13.05
N VAL A 205 2.56 9.25 -13.46
CA VAL A 205 2.01 8.26 -12.53
C VAL A 205 3.16 7.47 -11.89
N LEU A 206 3.16 7.45 -10.56
CA LEU A 206 4.31 6.98 -9.78
C LEU A 206 4.29 5.48 -9.54
N HIS A 207 3.11 4.86 -9.51
CA HIS A 207 2.98 3.46 -9.16
C HIS A 207 1.85 2.78 -9.92
N TYR A 208 2.24 1.80 -10.74
CA TYR A 208 1.33 0.86 -11.37
C TYR A 208 1.47 -0.53 -10.75
N TYR A 209 0.38 -1.29 -10.75
CA TYR A 209 0.39 -2.65 -10.25
C TYR A 209 -0.67 -3.53 -10.91
N THR A 210 -0.51 -4.84 -10.75
CA THR A 210 -1.53 -5.84 -11.06
C THR A 210 -1.27 -7.12 -10.29
N HIS A 211 -2.28 -7.99 -10.24
CA HIS A 211 -2.17 -9.34 -9.70
C HIS A 211 -2.25 -10.35 -10.85
N CYS A 212 -1.14 -11.06 -11.09
CA CYS A 212 -1.01 -12.06 -12.13
C CYS A 212 -1.44 -13.44 -11.60
N PHE A 213 -2.69 -13.79 -11.88
CA PHE A 213 -3.26 -15.10 -11.60
C PHE A 213 -3.01 -16.04 -12.77
N ASN A 214 -2.68 -17.29 -12.46
CA ASN A 214 -2.85 -18.40 -13.40
C ASN A 214 -4.16 -19.14 -13.10
N ASN A 215 -4.49 -20.12 -13.94
CA ASN A 215 -5.73 -20.87 -13.87
C ASN A 215 -5.90 -21.74 -12.61
N ILE A 216 -4.83 -21.97 -11.85
CA ILE A 216 -4.84 -22.82 -10.64
C ILE A 216 -4.39 -22.06 -9.38
N ALA A 217 -4.27 -20.74 -9.47
CA ALA A 217 -3.87 -19.81 -8.40
C ALA A 217 -2.63 -20.27 -7.61
N ASN A 218 -1.51 -20.52 -8.31
CA ASN A 218 -0.24 -20.91 -7.69
C ASN A 218 0.99 -20.15 -8.25
N ASP A 219 2.20 -20.55 -7.85
CA ASP A 219 3.45 -19.89 -8.21
C ASP A 219 3.90 -20.08 -9.67
N LYS A 220 3.16 -20.80 -10.52
CA LYS A 220 3.47 -20.85 -11.96
C LYS A 220 3.44 -19.47 -12.59
N SER A 221 2.61 -18.54 -12.09
CA SER A 221 2.61 -17.17 -12.63
C SER A 221 3.95 -16.48 -12.38
N TYR A 222 4.56 -16.71 -11.21
CA TYR A 222 5.88 -16.18 -10.88
C TYR A 222 6.95 -16.78 -11.78
N ILE A 223 6.92 -18.11 -11.96
CA ILE A 223 7.89 -18.83 -12.78
C ILE A 223 7.83 -18.35 -14.24
N GLN A 224 6.64 -18.19 -14.80
CA GLN A 224 6.44 -17.72 -16.18
C GLN A 224 6.92 -16.28 -16.36
N LEU A 225 6.52 -15.37 -15.46
CA LEU A 225 6.93 -13.96 -15.50
C LEU A 225 8.44 -13.81 -15.31
N LYS A 226 9.02 -14.51 -14.32
CA LYS A 226 10.47 -14.51 -14.09
C LYS A 226 11.24 -14.97 -15.32
N LYS A 227 10.76 -16.01 -16.02
CA LYS A 227 11.40 -16.51 -17.23
C LYS A 227 11.44 -15.44 -18.32
N VAL A 228 10.29 -14.87 -18.69
CA VAL A 228 10.23 -13.84 -19.75
C VAL A 228 11.02 -12.59 -19.38
N LEU A 229 10.90 -12.11 -18.15
CA LEU A 229 11.60 -10.90 -17.70
C LEU A 229 13.12 -11.11 -17.68
N ASN A 230 13.59 -12.27 -17.21
CA ASN A 230 15.00 -12.58 -17.28
C ASN A 230 15.50 -12.63 -18.72
N THR A 231 14.77 -13.26 -19.64
CA THR A 231 15.14 -13.31 -21.06
C THR A 231 15.18 -11.92 -21.71
N ASP A 232 14.18 -11.09 -21.44
CA ASP A 232 14.03 -9.80 -22.11
C ASP A 232 14.99 -8.74 -21.55
N LEU A 233 15.38 -8.87 -20.27
CA LEU A 233 16.13 -7.84 -19.54
C LEU A 233 17.58 -8.28 -19.21
N THR A 234 18.05 -9.42 -19.75
CA THR A 234 19.29 -10.10 -19.35
C THR A 234 20.61 -9.32 -19.50
N THR A 235 20.65 -8.13 -20.10
CA THR A 235 21.93 -7.47 -20.49
C THR A 235 22.41 -6.33 -19.59
N GLY A 236 22.00 -6.27 -18.32
CA GLY A 236 22.87 -5.68 -17.28
C GLY A 236 22.30 -4.61 -16.35
N LYS A 237 21.16 -4.85 -15.68
CA LYS A 237 20.68 -3.93 -14.63
C LYS A 237 20.09 -4.67 -13.43
N MET A 238 20.94 -4.90 -12.43
CA MET A 238 20.61 -5.27 -11.04
C MET A 238 19.38 -6.16 -10.86
N ASN A 239 19.55 -7.47 -11.06
CA ASN A 239 18.62 -8.48 -10.54
C ASN A 239 18.84 -8.62 -9.03
N ASN A 240 18.24 -7.70 -8.26
CA ASN A 240 18.22 -7.81 -6.81
C ASN A 240 16.90 -8.46 -6.40
N GLY A 241 16.98 -9.56 -5.68
CA GLY A 241 15.83 -10.34 -5.29
C GLY A 241 16.22 -11.42 -4.29
N TYR A 242 15.22 -12.09 -3.74
CA TYR A 242 15.42 -13.22 -2.84
C TYR A 242 14.39 -14.30 -3.15
N GLU A 243 14.81 -15.53 -2.96
CA GLU A 243 14.00 -16.72 -3.20
C GLU A 243 13.91 -17.49 -1.86
N ARG A 244 13.12 -16.95 -0.93
CA ARG A 244 12.91 -17.55 0.40
C ARG A 244 11.76 -18.56 0.35
N ALA A 245 11.69 -19.43 1.36
CA ALA A 245 10.64 -20.43 1.47
C ALA A 245 9.23 -19.81 1.66
N ASP A 246 9.16 -18.64 2.29
CA ASP A 246 7.93 -17.88 2.54
C ASP A 246 7.61 -16.88 1.43
N GLN A 247 8.59 -16.48 0.62
CA GLN A 247 8.39 -15.45 -0.39
C GLN A 247 9.49 -15.46 -1.45
N LYS A 248 9.08 -15.25 -2.70
CA LYS A 248 9.98 -15.05 -3.84
C LYS A 248 9.78 -13.66 -4.42
N ASN A 249 10.87 -12.99 -4.74
CA ASN A 249 10.84 -11.65 -5.31
C ASN A 249 12.05 -11.43 -6.23
N ILE A 250 11.81 -10.73 -7.34
CA ILE A 250 12.85 -10.22 -8.23
C ILE A 250 12.48 -8.81 -8.69
N ASN A 251 13.49 -7.96 -8.82
CA ASN A 251 13.35 -6.56 -9.25
C ASN A 251 14.30 -6.27 -10.42
N PHE A 252 13.89 -5.35 -11.28
CA PHE A 252 14.63 -4.89 -12.45
C PHE A 252 14.63 -3.36 -12.50
N ASN A 253 15.79 -2.75 -12.76
CA ASN A 253 15.90 -1.31 -13.00
C ASN A 253 15.92 -1.00 -14.50
N LEU A 254 14.87 -0.33 -14.97
CA LEU A 254 14.57 0.01 -16.35
C LEU A 254 14.76 1.52 -16.59
N LYS A 255 15.98 2.01 -16.36
CA LYS A 255 16.33 3.45 -16.49
C LYS A 255 15.44 4.33 -15.59
N GLY A 256 15.46 4.05 -14.30
CA GLY A 256 14.67 4.79 -13.30
C GLY A 256 13.23 4.30 -13.16
N MET A 257 12.74 3.41 -14.02
CA MET A 257 11.55 2.63 -13.73
C MET A 257 11.95 1.36 -12.97
N GLN A 258 11.32 1.04 -11.85
CA GLN A 258 11.56 -0.21 -11.13
C GLN A 258 10.40 -1.16 -11.37
N LEU A 259 10.65 -2.26 -12.07
CA LEU A 259 9.70 -3.35 -12.21
C LEU A 259 10.02 -4.42 -11.18
N SER A 260 9.02 -4.90 -10.44
CA SER A 260 9.17 -5.99 -9.49
C SER A 260 8.06 -7.01 -9.63
N ILE A 261 8.39 -8.27 -9.39
CA ILE A 261 7.41 -9.33 -9.20
C ILE A 261 7.62 -10.01 -7.85
N CYS A 262 6.53 -10.37 -7.17
CA CYS A 262 6.56 -11.02 -5.87
C CYS A 262 5.49 -12.10 -5.76
N TYR A 263 5.87 -13.28 -5.26
CA TYR A 263 4.94 -14.33 -4.87
C TYR A 263 5.12 -14.65 -3.40
N THR A 264 4.02 -14.68 -2.66
CA THR A 264 4.00 -14.95 -1.22
C THR A 264 3.43 -16.32 -0.94
N TYR A 265 4.14 -17.11 -0.15
CA TYR A 265 3.74 -18.44 0.32
C TYR A 265 3.20 -18.36 1.75
N ASP A 266 2.69 -19.49 2.23
CA ASP A 266 2.26 -19.60 3.60
C ASP A 266 3.45 -19.56 4.58
N SER A 267 3.51 -18.53 5.43
CA SER A 267 4.41 -18.43 6.60
C SER A 267 3.69 -18.01 7.89
N ASP A 268 4.40 -17.91 9.01
CA ASP A 268 3.81 -17.47 10.29
C ASP A 268 3.10 -16.10 10.20
N TRP A 269 3.54 -15.25 9.26
CA TRP A 269 3.07 -13.88 9.12
C TRP A 269 2.18 -13.64 7.88
N LEU A 270 2.27 -14.49 6.87
CA LEU A 270 1.66 -14.24 5.56
C LEU A 270 0.87 -15.44 5.06
N PHE A 271 -0.25 -15.19 4.38
CA PHE A 271 -1.01 -16.23 3.69
C PHE A 271 -0.56 -16.34 2.23
N ASN A 272 -0.63 -17.54 1.67
CA ASN A 272 -0.47 -17.69 0.23
C ASN A 272 -1.61 -16.96 -0.49
N CYS A 273 -1.29 -16.01 -1.36
CA CYS A 273 -2.29 -15.21 -2.07
C CYS A 273 -2.76 -15.86 -3.38
N GLY A 274 -2.00 -16.82 -3.93
CA GLY A 274 -2.34 -17.53 -5.17
C GLY A 274 -2.11 -16.73 -6.46
N TYR A 275 -1.38 -15.62 -6.37
CA TYR A 275 -1.01 -14.79 -7.52
C TYR A 275 0.40 -14.23 -7.36
N THR A 276 0.98 -13.78 -8.47
CA THR A 276 2.20 -12.98 -8.46
C THR A 276 1.82 -11.51 -8.52
N SER A 277 2.21 -10.73 -7.51
CA SER A 277 2.11 -9.27 -7.59
C SER A 277 3.14 -8.77 -8.59
N LEU A 278 2.73 -7.96 -9.56
CA LEU A 278 3.61 -7.23 -10.46
C LEU A 278 3.44 -5.74 -10.16
N SER A 279 4.55 -5.05 -9.90
CA SER A 279 4.58 -3.63 -9.58
C SER A 279 5.56 -2.91 -10.49
N ILE A 280 5.21 -1.71 -10.95
CA ILE A 280 6.08 -0.82 -11.71
C ILE A 280 6.07 0.55 -11.03
N GLU A 281 7.20 0.93 -10.45
CA GLU A 281 7.39 2.20 -9.77
C GLU A 281 8.22 3.15 -10.65
N ASN A 282 7.73 4.37 -10.84
CA ASN A 282 8.50 5.42 -11.50
C ASN A 282 9.41 6.12 -10.47
N LYS A 283 10.70 5.79 -10.50
CA LYS A 283 11.76 6.39 -9.67
C LYS A 283 12.61 7.39 -10.44
N ARG A 284 12.15 7.83 -11.61
CA ARG A 284 12.83 8.90 -12.35
C ARG A 284 12.70 10.21 -11.59
N GLU A 285 13.66 11.06 -11.86
CA GLU A 285 13.67 12.43 -11.37
C GLU A 285 13.14 13.37 -12.45
N TYR A 286 12.36 14.36 -12.01
CA TYR A 286 11.75 15.39 -12.84
C TYR A 286 12.14 16.78 -12.30
N PRO A 287 13.42 17.19 -12.39
CA PRO A 287 13.91 18.45 -11.79
C PRO A 287 13.15 19.69 -12.28
N ALA A 288 12.58 19.63 -13.48
CA ALA A 288 11.74 20.70 -14.02
C ALA A 288 10.59 21.09 -13.08
N LEU A 289 10.02 20.12 -12.34
CA LEU A 289 8.91 20.34 -11.40
C LEU A 289 9.33 21.12 -10.15
N LEU A 290 10.63 21.22 -9.86
CA LEU A 290 11.19 21.93 -8.72
C LEU A 290 11.42 23.43 -9.00
N HIS A 291 11.41 23.86 -10.26
CA HIS A 291 11.61 25.28 -10.60
C HIS A 291 10.35 26.11 -10.32
N ASN A 292 10.55 27.36 -9.87
CA ASN A 292 9.46 28.32 -9.69
C ASN A 292 9.89 29.74 -10.10
N LYS A 293 10.39 29.88 -11.34
CA LYS A 293 10.97 31.13 -11.85
C LYS A 293 10.05 32.35 -11.70
N SER A 294 8.76 32.18 -11.98
CA SER A 294 7.78 33.27 -11.90
C SER A 294 7.66 33.87 -10.49
N TYR A 295 7.78 33.05 -9.45
CA TYR A 295 7.84 33.53 -8.08
C TYR A 295 9.23 34.06 -7.73
N GLU A 296 10.29 33.33 -8.09
CA GLU A 296 11.68 33.67 -7.74
C GLU A 296 12.10 35.06 -8.26
N GLU A 297 11.63 35.47 -9.45
CA GLU A 297 11.90 36.79 -10.04
C GLU A 297 11.24 37.95 -9.28
N LEU A 298 10.08 37.71 -8.65
CA LEU A 298 9.29 38.73 -7.96
C LEU A 298 9.46 38.71 -6.44
N MET A 299 10.18 37.69 -5.94
CA MET A 299 10.31 37.37 -4.53
C MET A 299 10.87 38.52 -3.70
N VAL A 300 10.20 38.83 -2.59
CA VAL A 300 10.63 39.79 -1.57
C VAL A 300 10.68 39.09 -0.21
N ILE A 301 11.69 39.40 0.58
CA ILE A 301 11.85 38.82 1.92
C ILE A 301 11.49 39.93 2.88
N SER A 302 10.24 39.93 3.34
CA SER A 302 9.72 40.90 4.31
C SER A 302 10.27 40.62 5.70
N ASP A 303 10.23 39.36 6.11
CA ASP A 303 10.69 38.90 7.42
C ASP A 303 11.21 37.46 7.34
N PHE A 304 11.97 37.02 8.34
CA PHE A 304 12.53 35.69 8.40
C PHE A 304 12.88 35.20 9.82
N LEU A 305 12.91 33.88 9.98
CA LEU A 305 13.38 33.21 11.18
C LEU A 305 14.40 32.13 10.81
N LEU A 306 15.59 32.21 11.39
CA LEU A 306 16.64 31.21 11.26
C LEU A 306 16.58 30.19 12.39
N PHE A 307 16.80 28.93 12.03
CA PHE A 307 16.92 27.84 12.98
C PHE A 307 18.36 27.31 13.05
N LYS A 308 18.75 26.78 14.21
CA LYS A 308 20.10 26.23 14.46
C LYS A 308 20.00 24.77 14.84
N GLY A 309 20.53 23.86 14.04
CA GLY A 309 20.47 22.42 14.34
C GLY A 309 20.40 21.58 13.09
N ASN A 310 20.08 20.30 13.26
CA ASN A 310 20.01 19.31 12.18
C ASN A 310 18.55 19.05 11.80
N ILE A 311 17.84 20.14 11.51
CA ILE A 311 16.44 20.05 11.13
C ILE A 311 16.32 19.26 9.84
N LYS A 312 15.29 18.43 9.74
CA LYS A 312 14.98 17.67 8.53
C LYS A 312 13.69 18.19 7.89
N MET A 313 13.61 18.07 6.58
CA MET A 313 12.40 18.34 5.79
C MET A 313 12.04 17.10 4.97
N SER A 314 10.75 16.91 4.68
CA SER A 314 10.30 15.91 3.72
C SER A 314 10.65 16.35 2.28
N GLY A 315 11.05 15.41 1.42
CA GLY A 315 11.69 15.76 0.14
C GLY A 315 11.01 15.22 -1.12
N ASP A 316 9.87 14.52 -1.03
CA ASP A 316 9.27 13.88 -2.21
C ASP A 316 8.37 14.85 -2.99
N TYR A 317 9.00 15.74 -3.77
CA TYR A 317 8.34 16.74 -4.61
C TYR A 317 7.39 16.15 -5.67
N ARG A 318 7.52 14.85 -5.97
CA ARG A 318 6.61 14.12 -6.86
C ARG A 318 5.25 13.88 -6.22
N LYS A 319 5.15 13.99 -4.89
CA LYS A 319 3.90 13.86 -4.13
C LYS A 319 3.43 15.18 -3.54
N ASN A 320 4.34 16.11 -3.30
CA ASN A 320 4.04 17.41 -2.71
C ASN A 320 4.37 18.54 -3.70
N LYS A 321 3.33 19.26 -4.19
CA LYS A 321 3.49 20.39 -5.12
C LYS A 321 4.24 21.59 -4.53
N HIS A 322 4.24 21.70 -3.20
CA HIS A 322 4.85 22.82 -2.49
C HIS A 322 6.38 22.71 -2.46
N ILE A 323 6.95 21.52 -2.66
CA ILE A 323 8.40 21.32 -2.69
C ILE A 323 8.98 21.87 -4.01
N LYS A 324 9.94 22.77 -3.87
CA LYS A 324 10.69 23.45 -4.92
C LYS A 324 12.18 23.47 -4.58
N ASN A 325 13.00 23.87 -5.55
CA ASN A 325 14.37 24.25 -5.24
C ASN A 325 14.37 25.46 -4.32
N ARG A 326 15.35 25.52 -3.42
CA ARG A 326 15.58 26.70 -2.59
C ARG A 326 15.89 27.91 -3.50
N PRO A 327 15.13 29.01 -3.41
CA PRO A 327 15.35 30.18 -4.25
C PRO A 327 16.79 30.72 -4.12
N GLU A 328 17.39 31.16 -5.23
CA GLU A 328 18.76 31.66 -5.25
C GLU A 328 18.97 32.84 -4.29
N LYS A 329 17.97 33.74 -4.19
CA LYS A 329 17.98 34.86 -3.26
C LYS A 329 18.12 34.42 -1.80
N ILE A 330 17.49 33.31 -1.42
CA ILE A 330 17.64 32.70 -0.09
C ILE A 330 19.05 32.12 0.07
N ASN A 331 19.60 31.45 -0.95
CA ASN A 331 20.97 30.92 -0.90
C ASN A 331 22.02 32.03 -0.72
N ILE A 332 21.89 33.14 -1.45
CA ILE A 332 22.82 34.27 -1.36
C ILE A 332 22.77 34.90 0.04
N GLN A 333 21.58 35.14 0.57
CA GLN A 333 21.42 35.88 1.83
C GLN A 333 21.64 35.01 3.08
N PHE A 334 21.20 33.75 3.05
CA PHE A 334 21.16 32.88 4.23
C PHE A 334 22.00 31.61 4.11
N LYS A 335 22.63 31.37 2.96
CA LYS A 335 23.43 30.15 2.69
C LYS A 335 22.58 28.89 2.94
N ASP A 336 23.17 27.88 3.56
CA ASP A 336 22.53 26.59 3.84
C ASP A 336 21.72 26.57 5.15
N ASN A 337 21.53 27.72 5.82
CA ASN A 337 20.78 27.76 7.08
C ASN A 337 19.32 27.39 6.88
N THR A 338 18.76 26.62 7.82
CA THR A 338 17.32 26.37 7.86
C THR A 338 16.57 27.65 8.20
N ILE A 339 15.53 27.96 7.42
CA ILE A 339 14.86 29.26 7.45
C ILE A 339 13.36 29.14 7.19
N ILE A 340 12.58 29.97 7.89
CA ILE A 340 11.25 30.41 7.48
C ILE A 340 11.40 31.83 6.94
N TRP A 341 10.82 32.14 5.79
CA TRP A 341 10.75 33.52 5.29
C TRP A 341 9.32 33.87 4.87
N VAL A 342 8.97 35.14 5.04
CA VAL A 342 7.69 35.70 4.64
C VAL A 342 7.88 36.69 3.49
N ASP A 343 7.00 36.59 2.51
CA ASP A 343 6.90 37.49 1.37
C ASP A 343 5.51 38.14 1.36
N ASP A 344 5.37 39.27 2.06
CA ASP A 344 4.07 39.97 2.16
C ASP A 344 3.61 40.56 0.83
N LYS A 345 4.56 40.86 -0.07
CA LYS A 345 4.27 41.43 -1.38
C LYS A 345 3.57 40.41 -2.26
N ASN A 346 4.05 39.18 -2.27
CA ASN A 346 3.50 38.09 -3.07
C ASN A 346 2.56 37.16 -2.28
N LYS A 347 2.31 37.46 -1.00
CA LYS A 347 1.45 36.69 -0.09
C LYS A 347 1.89 35.23 0.05
N LYS A 348 3.21 35.01 0.10
CA LYS A 348 3.80 33.69 0.26
C LYS A 348 4.56 33.56 1.58
N ILE A 349 4.67 32.32 2.04
CA ILE A 349 5.61 31.93 3.09
C ILE A 349 6.38 30.71 2.62
N GLY A 350 7.67 30.71 2.90
CA GLY A 350 8.53 29.61 2.54
C GLY A 350 9.31 29.04 3.71
N PHE A 351 9.59 27.76 3.60
CA PHE A 351 10.32 26.96 4.56
C PHE A 351 11.45 26.29 3.80
N SER A 352 12.70 26.37 4.24
CA SER A 352 13.77 25.69 3.51
C SER A 352 14.87 25.16 4.40
N ASN A 353 15.48 24.09 3.90
CA ASN A 353 16.59 23.41 4.51
C ASN A 353 17.43 22.76 3.41
N ASN A 354 18.74 22.98 3.43
CA ASN A 354 19.64 22.62 2.33
C ASN A 354 19.11 23.17 0.98
N ASN A 355 19.05 22.34 -0.06
CA ASN A 355 18.74 22.77 -1.42
C ASN A 355 17.25 22.77 -1.77
N ILE A 356 16.37 22.39 -0.83
CA ILE A 356 14.92 22.33 -1.05
C ILE A 356 14.18 23.37 -0.22
N ALA A 357 13.04 23.78 -0.73
CA ALA A 357 12.09 24.63 -0.05
C ALA A 357 10.67 24.12 -0.21
N GLU A 358 9.81 24.40 0.76
CA GLU A 358 8.37 24.32 0.62
C GLU A 358 7.77 25.72 0.58
N LEU A 359 6.88 25.98 -0.37
CA LEU A 359 6.26 27.30 -0.58
C LEU A 359 4.73 27.21 -0.50
N PHE A 360 4.13 28.07 0.31
CA PHE A 360 2.69 28.13 0.55
C PHE A 360 2.16 29.53 0.33
N ASP A 361 0.89 29.63 -0.07
CA ASP A 361 0.13 30.87 0.09
C ASP A 361 -0.12 31.12 1.58
N ILE A 362 0.07 32.36 2.02
CA ILE A 362 -0.12 32.70 3.44
C ILE A 362 -1.58 32.51 3.89
N ASP A 363 -2.51 32.65 2.95
CA ASP A 363 -3.95 32.50 3.19
C ASP A 363 -4.37 31.02 3.24
N GLU A 364 -3.56 30.09 2.72
CA GLU A 364 -3.81 28.64 2.89
C GLU A 364 -3.51 28.16 4.31
N ILE A 365 -2.80 28.96 5.10
CA ILE A 365 -2.31 28.61 6.45
C ILE A 365 -3.20 29.28 7.50
N ASN A 366 -3.86 28.47 8.32
CA ASN A 366 -4.64 28.96 9.45
C ASN A 366 -3.75 29.25 10.64
N SER A 367 -2.92 28.28 10.97
CA SER A 367 -2.06 28.28 12.15
C SER A 367 -0.94 27.26 11.98
N PHE A 368 0.04 27.32 12.87
CA PHE A 368 1.08 26.31 13.01
C PHE A 368 0.80 25.41 14.20
N CYS A 369 1.25 24.16 14.12
CA CYS A 369 1.22 23.21 15.22
C CYS A 369 2.65 22.75 15.54
N ILE A 370 3.02 22.79 16.81
CA ILE A 370 4.18 22.08 17.33
C ILE A 370 3.67 20.78 17.95
N GLN A 371 4.08 19.65 17.40
CA GLN A 371 3.74 18.33 17.92
C GLN A 371 4.99 17.69 18.51
N ASN A 372 5.00 17.54 19.83
CA ASN A 372 6.07 16.84 20.55
C ASN A 372 5.71 15.35 20.72
N ILE A 373 6.68 14.50 20.43
CA ILE A 373 6.65 13.05 20.64
C ILE A 373 7.64 12.77 21.76
N LEU A 374 7.10 12.41 22.92
CA LEU A 374 7.90 12.18 24.11
C LEU A 374 8.74 10.90 23.97
N PRO A 375 9.99 10.89 24.42
CA PRO A 375 10.80 9.68 24.45
C PRO A 375 10.10 8.56 25.24
N ALA A 376 10.19 7.33 24.74
CA ALA A 376 9.84 6.12 25.48
C ALA A 376 10.78 4.97 25.09
N LYS A 377 10.49 4.23 24.02
CA LYS A 377 11.45 3.24 23.48
C LYS A 377 12.40 3.84 22.47
N GLY A 378 11.97 4.88 21.75
CA GLY A 378 12.81 5.68 20.88
C GLY A 378 13.20 7.02 21.49
N SER A 379 13.95 7.81 20.72
CA SER A 379 14.47 9.11 21.16
C SER A 379 13.40 10.19 21.29
N GLY A 380 12.15 9.92 20.88
CA GLY A 380 11.16 10.97 20.67
C GLY A 380 11.53 11.89 19.52
N GLY A 381 10.76 12.97 19.37
CA GLY A 381 10.93 13.94 18.30
C GLY A 381 9.95 15.12 18.43
N ALA A 382 10.11 16.10 17.57
CA ALA A 382 9.19 17.21 17.41
C ALA A 382 8.96 17.49 15.93
N THR A 383 7.74 17.87 15.58
CA THR A 383 7.38 18.36 14.25
C THR A 383 6.82 19.77 14.34
N LEU A 384 7.26 20.64 13.42
CA LEU A 384 6.56 21.89 13.10
C LEU A 384 5.69 21.64 11.88
N GLU A 385 4.40 21.93 12.02
CA GLU A 385 3.39 21.57 11.05
C GLU A 385 2.50 22.77 10.70
N ILE A 386 1.97 22.79 9.48
CA ILE A 386 0.94 23.71 9.03
C ILE A 386 -0.43 23.10 9.26
N ILE A 387 -1.34 23.89 9.81
CA ILE A 387 -2.77 23.61 9.81
C ILE A 387 -3.41 24.44 8.68
N THR A 388 -4.07 23.76 7.76
CA THR A 388 -4.81 24.39 6.64
C THR A 388 -6.32 24.21 6.83
N ASP A 389 -7.12 25.05 6.18
CA ASP A 389 -8.59 24.98 6.23
C ASP A 389 -9.20 23.67 5.68
N THR A 390 -8.44 22.93 4.87
CA THR A 390 -9.03 21.97 3.91
C THR A 390 -8.81 20.49 4.26
N LYS A 391 -8.09 20.13 5.33
CA LYS A 391 -7.64 18.73 5.52
C LYS A 391 -7.87 18.11 6.90
N LYS A 392 -7.93 16.77 6.86
CA LYS A 392 -8.09 15.81 7.97
C LYS A 392 -6.81 15.65 8.83
N TYR A 393 -5.65 16.14 8.35
CA TYR A 393 -4.34 16.00 8.98
C TYR A 393 -3.49 17.26 8.78
N ASN A 394 -2.59 17.54 9.73
CA ASN A 394 -1.61 18.62 9.64
C ASN A 394 -0.50 18.30 8.63
N HIS A 395 0.10 19.33 8.04
CA HIS A 395 1.19 19.19 7.06
C HIS A 395 2.55 19.44 7.72
N PRO A 396 3.40 18.42 7.93
CA PRO A 396 4.69 18.58 8.58
C PRO A 396 5.72 19.24 7.65
N ILE A 397 6.40 20.26 8.17
CA ILE A 397 7.44 21.02 7.46
C ILE A 397 8.83 20.62 7.94
N PHE A 398 9.03 20.69 9.26
CA PHE A 398 10.32 20.48 9.91
C PHE A 398 10.24 19.41 10.98
N TYR A 399 11.30 18.62 11.08
CA TYR A 399 11.46 17.57 12.09
C TYR A 399 12.76 17.78 12.85
N GLU A 400 12.72 17.62 14.17
CA GLU A 400 13.89 17.69 15.05
C GLU A 400 13.64 16.91 16.36
N ALA A 401 14.56 16.97 17.31
CA ALA A 401 14.41 16.43 18.65
C ALA A 401 13.19 17.02 19.42
N CYS A 402 12.68 16.24 20.37
CA CYS A 402 11.56 16.63 21.24
C CYS A 402 11.79 18.02 21.86
N ASN A 403 10.74 18.85 21.87
CA ASN A 403 10.70 20.21 22.44
C ASN A 403 11.62 21.22 21.74
N TYR A 404 12.24 20.87 20.61
CA TYR A 404 13.17 21.76 19.92
C TYR A 404 12.48 23.05 19.42
N PHE A 405 11.25 22.94 18.92
CA PHE A 405 10.51 24.05 18.32
C PHE A 405 9.84 24.97 19.35
N ASP A 406 9.65 24.53 20.60
CA ASP A 406 8.95 25.27 21.65
C ASP A 406 9.52 26.68 21.86
N LYS A 407 10.86 26.80 21.85
CA LYS A 407 11.56 28.08 22.00
C LYS A 407 11.39 29.05 20.83
N TYR A 408 10.84 28.57 19.71
CA TYR A 408 10.59 29.35 18.51
C TYR A 408 9.11 29.74 18.35
N ALA A 409 8.19 29.22 19.18
CA ALA A 409 6.76 29.41 19.03
C ALA A 409 6.36 30.90 18.87
N LEU A 410 6.72 31.75 19.84
CA LEU A 410 6.39 33.19 19.78
C LEU A 410 7.00 33.88 18.56
N LYS A 411 8.25 33.54 18.19
CA LYS A 411 8.90 34.14 17.02
C LYS A 411 8.22 33.74 15.73
N ILE A 412 7.75 32.49 15.63
CA ILE A 412 6.96 32.04 14.48
C ILE A 412 5.66 32.83 14.41
N GLU A 413 4.97 33.06 15.54
CA GLU A 413 3.77 33.92 15.55
C GLU A 413 4.06 35.35 15.11
N GLU A 414 5.14 35.94 15.61
CA GLU A 414 5.59 37.30 15.27
C GLU A 414 5.88 37.44 13.77
N ILE A 415 6.72 36.57 13.21
CA ILE A 415 7.16 36.70 11.81
C ILE A 415 6.09 36.30 10.80
N THR A 416 5.21 35.35 11.15
CA THR A 416 4.19 34.84 10.22
C THR A 416 2.82 35.50 10.36
N GLY A 417 2.56 36.16 11.50
CA GLY A 417 1.24 36.65 11.86
C GLY A 417 0.20 35.55 12.09
N LYS A 418 0.61 34.28 12.18
CA LYS A 418 -0.26 33.12 12.38
C LYS A 418 -0.04 32.53 13.76
N LYS A 419 -1.13 32.11 14.42
CA LYS A 419 -1.06 31.48 15.74
C LYS A 419 -0.26 30.18 15.70
N VAL A 420 0.47 29.89 16.77
CA VAL A 420 1.11 28.59 17.02
C VAL A 420 0.36 27.89 18.14
N VAL A 421 0.00 26.63 17.92
CA VAL A 421 -0.63 25.75 18.92
C VAL A 421 0.26 24.55 19.22
N PHE A 422 0.03 23.91 20.37
CA PHE A 422 0.69 22.68 20.75
C PHE A 422 -0.27 21.51 20.60
N GLY A 423 0.16 20.48 19.86
CA GLY A 423 -0.55 19.22 19.74
C GLY A 423 -0.49 18.42 21.04
N LYS A 424 -1.41 17.46 21.20
CA LYS A 424 -1.41 16.57 22.36
C LYS A 424 -0.16 15.69 22.32
N GLU A 425 0.62 15.70 23.38
CA GLU A 425 1.81 14.84 23.49
C GLU A 425 1.44 13.35 23.46
N TYR A 426 2.27 12.56 22.78
CA TYR A 426 2.21 11.10 22.81
C TYR A 426 3.62 10.52 22.87
N HIS A 427 3.74 9.29 23.37
CA HIS A 427 5.02 8.62 23.55
C HIS A 427 5.44 7.84 22.30
N ASP A 428 6.75 7.80 22.07
CA ASP A 428 7.40 6.96 21.05
C ASP A 428 7.41 5.48 21.47
N CYS A 429 6.25 4.83 21.31
CA CYS A 429 5.89 3.51 21.86
C CYS A 429 6.52 2.29 21.16
#